data_AF-A0A382ZR04-F1
#
_entry.id   AF-A0A382ZR04-F1
#
_cell.length_a   1.000
_cell.length_b   1.000
_cell.length_c   1.000
_cell.angle_alpha   90.00
_cell.angle_beta   90.00
_cell.angle_gamma   90.00
#
_symmetry.space_group_name_H-M   'P 1'
#
loop_
_entity.id
_entity.type
_entity.pdbx_description
1 polymer ?
#
loop_
_entity_poly.entity_id
_entity_poly.type
_entity_poly.pdbx_seq_one_letter_code
_entity_poly.pdbx_strand_id
1 'polypeptide(L)'
;MVDLAQIRQIAKNRLAPSLAHRDYRMMWFGHVAGESASWAIAATEGWLIFNLAESNPSSWVGSVFLVAMLPWFVVPVIAGYLADRFDRRNVLTLAYVISLLHGLALGLLILTGSIQIWHVLLLAFVNGCARAVHMGAIEALAANLVPGKALPNAYALV
;
A
#
# COMPACT_ATOMS: atom_id res chain seq x y z
N MET A 1 -28.88 10.15 -22.23
CA MET A 1 -28.44 11.05 -21.13
C MET A 1 -28.48 10.24 -19.86
N VAL A 2 -27.35 10.06 -19.16
CA VAL A 2 -27.31 9.27 -17.91
C VAL A 2 -27.94 10.10 -16.80
N ASP A 3 -28.93 9.54 -16.11
CA ASP A 3 -29.65 10.22 -15.03
C ASP A 3 -28.74 10.37 -13.79
N LEU A 4 -28.45 11.63 -13.43
CA LEU A 4 -27.63 11.97 -12.27
C LEU A 4 -28.27 11.50 -10.95
N ALA A 5 -29.60 11.39 -10.88
CA ALA A 5 -30.30 10.85 -9.71
C ALA A 5 -30.03 9.35 -9.56
N GLN A 6 -30.00 8.62 -10.67
CA GLN A 6 -29.67 7.20 -10.72
C GLN A 6 -28.21 6.94 -10.30
N ILE A 7 -27.25 7.76 -10.77
CA ILE A 7 -25.84 7.68 -10.34
C ILE A 7 -25.74 7.94 -8.83
N ARG A 8 -26.42 8.97 -8.31
CA ARG A 8 -26.36 9.32 -6.89
C ARG A 8 -26.98 8.24 -6.00
N GLN A 9 -28.06 7.61 -6.44
CA GLN A 9 -28.71 6.50 -5.75
C GLN A 9 -27.80 5.25 -5.73
N ILE A 10 -27.15 4.94 -6.86
CA ILE A 10 -26.17 3.84 -6.96
C ILE A 10 -24.97 4.12 -6.06
N ALA A 11 -24.42 5.33 -6.08
CA ALA A 11 -23.30 5.71 -5.22
C ALA A 11 -23.67 5.63 -3.74
N LYS A 12 -24.88 6.06 -3.36
CA LYS A 12 -25.35 5.98 -1.97
C LYS A 12 -25.58 4.52 -1.52
N ASN A 13 -26.18 3.69 -2.37
CA ASN A 13 -26.41 2.27 -2.04
C ASN A 13 -25.15 1.43 -2.11
N ARG A 14 -24.17 1.82 -2.95
CA ARG A 14 -22.88 1.14 -3.04
C ARG A 14 -21.93 1.60 -1.96
N LEU A 15 -21.64 2.89 -1.78
CA LEU A 15 -20.59 3.39 -0.87
C LEU A 15 -21.00 3.45 0.61
N ALA A 16 -22.26 3.73 0.91
CA ALA A 16 -22.70 4.01 2.29
C ALA A 16 -22.72 2.81 3.25
N PRO A 17 -22.98 1.55 2.85
CA PRO A 17 -23.15 0.45 3.80
C PRO A 17 -21.90 0.18 4.64
N SER A 18 -20.71 0.10 4.03
CA SER A 18 -19.47 -0.14 4.76
C SER A 18 -18.99 1.12 5.49
N LEU A 19 -19.05 2.29 4.85
CA LEU A 19 -18.63 3.57 5.44
C LEU A 19 -19.52 4.04 6.59
N ALA A 20 -20.70 3.46 6.80
CA ALA A 20 -21.51 3.70 7.99
C ALA A 20 -20.80 3.23 9.27
N HIS A 21 -20.01 2.16 9.19
CA HIS A 21 -19.27 1.60 10.32
C HIS A 21 -18.04 2.48 10.64
N ARG A 22 -17.98 2.99 11.88
CA ARG A 22 -16.95 3.95 12.32
C ARG A 22 -15.53 3.41 12.12
N ASP A 23 -15.29 2.17 12.52
CA ASP A 23 -13.95 1.58 12.49
C ASP A 23 -13.52 1.28 11.05
N TYR A 24 -14.43 0.79 10.21
CA TYR A 24 -14.19 0.63 8.78
C TYR A 24 -13.88 1.97 8.11
N ARG A 25 -14.66 3.02 8.40
CA ARG A 25 -14.44 4.36 7.85
C ARG A 25 -13.07 4.93 8.25
N MET A 26 -12.66 4.74 9.51
CA MET A 26 -11.36 5.19 10.00
C MET A 26 -10.21 4.42 9.33
N MET A 27 -10.33 3.09 9.20
CA MET A 27 -9.39 2.27 8.43
C MET A 27 -9.31 2.72 6.97
N TRP A 28 -10.45 2.97 6.33
CA TRP A 28 -10.53 3.36 4.92
C TRP A 28 -9.84 4.69 4.64
N PHE A 29 -10.03 5.72 5.48
CA PHE A 29 -9.29 6.98 5.30
C PHE A 29 -7.77 6.80 5.46
N GLY A 30 -7.35 5.95 6.40
CA GLY A 30 -5.95 5.59 6.55
C GLY A 30 -5.39 4.87 5.31
N HIS A 31 -6.18 3.94 4.75
CA HIS A 31 -5.86 3.21 3.52
C HIS A 31 -5.67 4.13 2.33
N VAL A 32 -6.62 5.03 2.06
CA VAL A 32 -6.53 5.97 0.94
C VAL A 32 -5.28 6.85 1.06
N ALA A 33 -4.99 7.37 2.25
CA ALA A 33 -3.82 8.19 2.48
C ALA A 33 -2.51 7.38 2.31
N GLY A 34 -2.47 6.17 2.86
CA GLY A 34 -1.32 5.29 2.81
C GLY A 34 -1.00 4.76 1.42
N GLU A 35 -2.01 4.37 0.65
CA GLU A 35 -1.84 3.95 -0.75
C GLU A 35 -1.35 5.11 -1.61
N SER A 36 -1.92 6.31 -1.43
CA SER A 36 -1.47 7.51 -2.14
C SER A 36 0.01 7.81 -1.86
N ALA A 37 0.43 7.71 -0.59
CA ALA A 37 1.83 7.88 -0.21
C ALA A 37 2.73 6.78 -0.81
N SER A 38 2.27 5.54 -0.84
CA SER A 38 3.03 4.40 -1.38
C SER A 38 3.30 4.54 -2.87
N TRP A 39 2.32 5.00 -3.64
CA TRP A 39 2.50 5.29 -5.07
C TRP A 39 3.40 6.50 -5.31
N ALA A 40 3.31 7.54 -4.47
CA ALA A 40 4.21 8.68 -4.54
C ALA A 40 5.68 8.27 -4.27
N ILE A 41 5.91 7.41 -3.27
CA ILE A 41 7.23 6.85 -2.97
C ILE A 41 7.75 6.02 -4.15
N ALA A 42 6.94 5.12 -4.71
CA ALA A 42 7.35 4.29 -5.85
C ALA A 42 7.72 5.14 -7.08
N ALA A 43 6.94 6.19 -7.37
CA ALA A 43 7.27 7.15 -8.42
C ALA A 43 8.58 7.90 -8.13
N THR A 44 8.79 8.28 -6.86
CA THR A 44 10.01 8.93 -6.40
C THR A 44 11.23 8.02 -6.55
N GLU A 45 11.16 6.75 -6.15
CA GLU A 45 12.25 5.77 -6.30
C GLU A 45 12.64 5.58 -7.77
N GLY A 46 11.64 5.43 -8.64
CA GLY A 46 11.85 5.30 -10.09
C GLY A 46 12.51 6.54 -10.69
N TRP A 47 12.02 7.72 -10.34
CA TRP A 47 12.63 8.97 -10.81
C TRP A 47 14.04 9.19 -10.23
N LEU A 48 14.24 8.89 -8.95
CA LEU A 48 15.51 9.06 -8.26
C LEU A 48 16.59 8.17 -8.87
N ILE A 49 16.30 6.89 -9.10
CA ILE A 49 17.29 5.99 -9.67
C ILE A 49 17.61 6.31 -11.13
N PHE A 50 16.64 6.82 -11.89
CA PHE A 50 16.87 7.29 -13.25
C PHE A 50 17.91 8.43 -13.29
N ASN A 51 17.86 9.34 -12.32
CA ASN A 51 18.81 10.45 -12.23
C ASN A 51 20.15 10.06 -11.59
N LEU A 52 20.17 9.03 -10.73
CA LEU A 52 21.41 8.54 -10.10
C LEU A 52 22.24 7.65 -11.04
N ALA A 53 21.59 6.97 -11.98
CA ALA A 53 22.26 6.03 -12.86
C ALA A 53 22.96 6.76 -14.02
N GLU A 54 24.29 6.77 -14.00
CA GLU A 54 25.12 7.36 -15.08
C GLU A 54 25.02 6.56 -16.39
N SER A 55 24.75 5.26 -16.31
CA SER A 55 24.59 4.37 -17.47
C SER A 55 23.34 3.51 -17.35
N ASN A 56 22.65 3.32 -18.47
CA ASN A 56 21.43 2.50 -18.58
C ASN A 56 20.33 2.84 -17.54
N PRO A 57 19.94 4.11 -17.38
CA PRO A 57 19.00 4.52 -16.34
C PRO A 57 17.65 3.79 -16.43
N SER A 58 17.15 3.53 -17.63
CA SER A 58 15.91 2.77 -17.84
C SER A 58 16.00 1.33 -17.32
N SER A 59 17.16 0.67 -17.42
CA SER A 59 17.37 -0.68 -16.89
C SER A 59 17.37 -0.71 -15.37
N TRP A 60 17.92 0.34 -14.74
CA TRP A 60 17.90 0.47 -13.28
C TRP A 60 16.52 0.76 -12.73
N VAL A 61 15.73 1.59 -13.42
CA VAL A 61 14.30 1.78 -13.11
C VAL A 61 13.57 0.44 -13.15
N GLY A 62 13.76 -0.34 -14.22
CA GLY A 62 13.19 -1.69 -14.33
C GLY A 62 13.63 -2.62 -13.18
N SER A 63 14.89 -2.50 -12.75
CA SER A 63 15.44 -3.28 -11.64
C SER A 63 14.77 -2.95 -10.29
N VAL A 64 14.48 -1.67 -10.03
CA VAL A 64 13.74 -1.25 -8.82
C VAL A 64 12.36 -1.90 -8.78
N PHE A 65 11.61 -1.82 -9.87
CA PHE A 65 10.28 -2.44 -9.94
C PHE A 65 10.34 -3.96 -9.80
N LEU A 66 11.33 -4.61 -10.43
CA LEU A 66 11.55 -6.06 -10.29
C LEU A 66 11.81 -6.41 -8.82
N VAL A 67 12.74 -5.71 -8.16
CA VAL A 67 13.10 -5.97 -6.77
C VAL A 67 11.91 -5.71 -5.83
N ALA A 68 11.10 -4.69 -6.08
CA ALA A 68 9.87 -4.42 -5.32
C ALA A 68 8.79 -5.50 -5.54
N MET A 69 8.82 -6.23 -6.66
CA MET A 69 7.89 -7.34 -6.93
C MET A 69 8.36 -8.68 -6.32
N LEU A 70 9.67 -8.89 -6.09
CA LEU A 70 10.17 -10.15 -5.53
C LEU A 70 9.46 -10.58 -4.23
N PRO A 71 9.21 -9.67 -3.25
CA PRO A 71 8.47 -10.01 -2.05
C PRO A 71 7.08 -10.59 -2.29
N TRP A 72 6.40 -10.21 -3.37
CA TRP A 72 5.03 -10.64 -3.65
C TRP A 72 4.91 -12.15 -3.90
N PHE A 73 6.01 -12.83 -4.21
CA PHE A 73 6.01 -14.29 -4.40
C PHE A 73 6.07 -15.08 -3.08
N VAL A 74 6.62 -14.50 -2.02
CA VAL A 74 6.95 -15.23 -0.77
C VAL A 74 6.24 -14.63 0.43
N VAL A 75 6.20 -13.30 0.51
CA VAL A 75 5.67 -12.57 1.67
C VAL A 75 4.17 -12.81 1.89
N PRO A 76 3.29 -12.96 0.89
CA PRO A 76 1.88 -13.24 1.16
C PRO A 76 1.64 -14.51 1.97
N VAL A 77 2.46 -15.55 1.81
CA VAL A 77 2.39 -16.78 2.62
C VAL A 77 2.70 -16.48 4.09
N ILE A 78 3.74 -15.68 4.33
CA ILE A 78 4.13 -15.24 5.68
C ILE A 78 3.07 -14.29 6.25
N ALA A 79 2.54 -13.39 5.44
CA ALA A 79 1.51 -12.43 5.83
C ALA A 79 0.21 -13.14 6.23
N GLY A 80 -0.19 -14.19 5.50
CA GLY A 80 -1.33 -15.03 5.87
C GLY A 80 -1.12 -15.69 7.24
N TYR A 81 0.04 -16.31 7.46
CA TYR A 81 0.39 -16.87 8.77
C TYR A 81 0.34 -15.82 9.89
N LEU A 82 0.88 -14.62 9.66
CA LEU A 82 0.83 -13.52 10.61
C LEU A 82 -0.60 -13.05 10.88
N ALA A 83 -1.45 -12.96 9.85
CA ALA A 83 -2.84 -12.52 9.95
C ALA A 83 -3.76 -13.55 10.65
N ASP A 84 -3.35 -14.82 10.68
CA ASP A 84 -4.04 -15.87 11.42
C ASP A 84 -3.58 -15.92 12.89
N ARG A 85 -2.32 -15.60 13.17
CA ARG A 85 -1.74 -15.70 14.52
C ARG A 85 -1.85 -14.43 15.35
N PHE A 86 -1.85 -13.25 14.72
CA PHE A 86 -1.85 -11.95 15.38
C PHE A 86 -3.10 -11.15 15.05
N ASP A 87 -3.40 -10.13 15.85
CA ASP A 87 -4.46 -9.18 15.53
C ASP A 87 -4.15 -8.47 14.20
N ARG A 88 -5.08 -8.58 13.25
CA ARG A 88 -4.98 -8.01 11.90
C ARG A 88 -4.75 -6.50 11.92
N ARG A 89 -5.29 -5.80 12.93
CA ARG A 89 -5.02 -4.38 13.15
C ARG A 89 -3.55 -4.13 13.44
N ASN A 90 -2.91 -4.97 14.25
CA ASN A 90 -1.50 -4.83 14.59
C ASN A 90 -0.61 -5.16 13.39
N VAL A 91 -0.94 -6.19 12.61
CA VAL A 91 -0.23 -6.54 11.37
C VAL A 91 -0.30 -5.39 10.36
N LEU A 92 -1.49 -4.81 10.16
CA LEU A 92 -1.67 -3.65 9.28
C LEU A 92 -0.91 -2.42 9.80
N THR A 93 -0.96 -2.17 11.11
CA THR A 93 -0.24 -1.04 11.74
C THR A 93 1.28 -1.20 11.55
N LEU A 94 1.81 -2.41 11.71
CA LEU A 94 3.22 -2.69 11.46
C LEU A 94 3.61 -2.38 10.01
N ALA A 95 2.77 -2.75 9.04
CA ALA A 95 3.03 -2.45 7.63
C ALA A 95 3.11 -0.93 7.39
N TYR A 96 2.18 -0.14 7.95
CA TYR A 96 2.25 1.32 7.87
C TYR A 96 3.49 1.91 8.55
N VAL A 97 3.91 1.38 9.70
CA VAL A 97 5.12 1.82 10.38
C VAL A 97 6.36 1.54 9.52
N ILE A 98 6.43 0.37 8.88
CA ILE A 98 7.53 0.04 7.96
C ILE A 98 7.54 1.00 6.78
N SER A 99 6.38 1.29 6.17
CA SER A 99 6.28 2.26 5.06
C SER A 99 6.69 3.68 5.48
N LEU A 100 6.31 4.10 6.69
CA LEU A 100 6.73 5.40 7.25
C LEU A 100 8.25 5.45 7.42
N LEU A 101 8.84 4.42 8.03
CA LEU A 101 10.29 4.34 8.24
C LEU A 101 11.05 4.28 6.91
N HIS A 102 10.52 3.56 5.93
CA HIS A 102 11.04 3.57 4.56
C HIS A 102 11.07 5.00 4.00
N GLY A 103 9.95 5.72 4.05
CA GLY A 103 9.86 7.08 3.51
C GLY A 103 10.82 8.05 4.20
N LEU A 104 10.95 7.93 5.53
CA LEU A 104 11.91 8.71 6.32
C LEU A 104 13.36 8.36 5.94
N ALA A 105 13.69 7.08 5.80
CA ALA A 105 15.03 6.65 5.40
C ALA A 105 15.40 7.17 4.00
N LEU A 106 14.48 7.04 3.05
CA LEU A 106 14.66 7.56 1.69
C LEU A 106 14.86 9.09 1.70
N GLY A 107 13.99 9.81 2.42
CA GLY A 107 14.08 11.26 2.54
C GLY A 107 15.39 11.72 3.18
N LEU A 108 15.83 11.05 4.26
CA LEU A 108 17.10 11.36 4.91
C LEU A 108 18.29 11.14 3.98
N LEU A 109 18.35 10.01 3.27
CA LEU A 109 19.45 9.71 2.33
C LEU A 109 19.54 10.72 1.17
N ILE A 110 18.38 11.21 0.70
CA ILE A 110 18.33 12.25 -0.32
C ILE A 110 18.87 13.57 0.24
N LEU A 111 18.40 13.98 1.44
CA LEU A 111 18.79 15.25 2.05
C LEU A 111 20.27 15.30 2.47
N THR A 112 20.86 14.17 2.86
CA THR A 112 22.28 14.07 3.19
C THR A 112 23.18 13.94 1.96
N GLY A 113 22.61 13.75 0.77
CA GLY A 113 23.37 13.51 -0.46
C GLY A 113 24.15 12.19 -0.47
N SER A 114 23.85 11.27 0.46
CA SER A 114 24.53 9.97 0.57
C SER A 114 23.81 8.84 -0.17
N ILE A 115 22.75 9.17 -0.92
CA ILE A 115 21.96 8.20 -1.66
C ILE A 115 22.80 7.52 -2.75
N GLN A 116 22.64 6.20 -2.87
CA GLN A 116 23.33 5.37 -3.87
C GLN A 116 22.33 4.36 -4.43
N ILE A 117 22.62 3.81 -5.61
CA ILE A 117 21.75 2.86 -6.32
C ILE A 117 21.32 1.69 -5.42
N TRP A 118 22.26 1.09 -4.67
CA TRP A 118 21.95 -0.05 -3.80
C TRP A 118 21.01 0.29 -2.63
N HIS A 119 21.06 1.53 -2.13
CA HIS A 119 20.12 2.00 -1.11
C HIS A 119 18.69 1.99 -1.67
N VAL A 120 18.50 2.46 -2.91
CA VAL A 120 17.20 2.47 -3.59
C VAL A 120 16.71 1.04 -3.80
N LEU A 121 17.58 0.11 -4.22
CA LEU A 121 17.19 -1.30 -4.40
C LEU A 121 16.78 -1.97 -3.09
N LEU A 122 17.52 -1.73 -2.01
CA LEU A 122 17.19 -2.28 -0.68
C LEU A 122 15.86 -1.70 -0.18
N LEU A 123 15.67 -0.39 -0.32
CA LEU A 123 14.43 0.27 0.06
C LEU A 123 13.24 -0.23 -0.77
N ALA A 124 13.42 -0.43 -2.08
CA ALA A 124 12.41 -1.00 -2.96
C ALA A 124 12.00 -2.41 -2.53
N PHE A 125 12.95 -3.24 -2.11
CA PHE A 125 12.65 -4.57 -1.56
C PHE A 125 11.83 -4.47 -0.26
N VAL A 126 12.24 -3.60 0.67
CA VAL A 126 11.51 -3.36 1.93
C VAL A 126 10.10 -2.84 1.67
N ASN A 127 9.94 -1.93 0.71
CA ASN A 127 8.64 -1.43 0.27
C ASN A 127 7.77 -2.57 -0.27
N GLY A 128 8.32 -3.41 -1.14
CA GLY A 128 7.63 -4.60 -1.65
C GLY A 128 7.13 -5.53 -0.53
N CYS A 129 7.97 -5.79 0.49
CA CYS A 129 7.59 -6.58 1.66
C CYS A 129 6.43 -5.92 2.44
N ALA A 130 6.55 -4.63 2.73
CA ALA A 130 5.53 -3.89 3.46
C ALA A 130 4.19 -3.90 2.73
N ARG A 131 4.20 -3.67 1.41
CA ARG A 131 3.00 -3.69 0.56
C ARG A 131 2.37 -5.07 0.48
N ALA A 132 3.17 -6.13 0.36
CA ALA A 132 2.66 -7.49 0.33
C ALA A 132 1.95 -7.88 1.65
N VAL A 133 2.51 -7.47 2.80
CA VAL A 133 1.85 -7.67 4.11
C VAL A 133 0.58 -6.83 4.23
N HIS A 134 0.67 -5.55 3.85
CA HIS A 134 -0.44 -4.60 3.93
C HIS A 134 -1.66 -5.10 3.15
N MET A 135 -1.47 -5.58 1.92
CA MET A 135 -2.57 -6.02 1.05
C MET A 135 -3.36 -7.18 1.68
N GLY A 136 -2.68 -8.18 2.27
CA GLY A 136 -3.38 -9.27 2.97
C GLY A 136 -4.06 -8.80 4.27
N ALA A 137 -3.42 -7.90 5.01
CA ALA A 137 -3.93 -7.42 6.30
C ALA A 137 -5.15 -6.51 6.15
N ILE A 138 -5.19 -5.64 5.13
CA ILE A 138 -6.27 -4.68 4.93
C ILE A 138 -7.57 -5.38 4.51
N GLU A 139 -7.50 -6.37 3.62
CA GLU A 139 -8.67 -7.16 3.20
C GLU A 139 -9.23 -7.98 4.37
N ALA A 140 -8.35 -8.64 5.12
CA ALA A 140 -8.73 -9.45 6.26
C ALA A 140 -9.30 -8.59 7.42
N LEU A 141 -8.79 -7.36 7.61
CA LEU A 141 -9.33 -6.41 8.57
C LEU A 141 -10.68 -5.86 8.11
N ALA A 142 -10.84 -5.52 6.82
CA ALA A 142 -12.11 -5.08 6.25
C ALA A 142 -13.23 -6.09 6.52
N ALA A 143 -12.93 -7.39 6.36
CA ALA A 143 -13.86 -8.47 6.63
C ALA A 143 -14.35 -8.54 8.09
N ASN A 144 -13.51 -8.11 9.04
CA ASN A 144 -13.85 -8.07 10.46
C ASN A 144 -14.69 -6.84 10.86
N LEU A 145 -14.60 -5.75 10.10
CA LEU A 145 -15.17 -4.45 10.49
C LEU A 145 -16.58 -4.20 9.95
N VAL A 146 -17.06 -5.03 9.03
CA VAL A 146 -18.39 -4.88 8.41
C VAL A 146 -19.18 -6.19 8.42
N PRO A 147 -20.52 -6.13 8.48
CA PRO A 147 -21.35 -7.33 8.36
C PRO A 147 -21.25 -7.92 6.95
N GLY A 148 -21.53 -9.23 6.82
CA GLY A 148 -21.45 -9.98 5.56
C GLY A 148 -22.15 -9.32 4.37
N LYS A 149 -23.30 -8.66 4.61
CA LYS A 149 -24.08 -7.94 3.59
C LYS A 149 -23.36 -6.74 2.98
N ALA A 150 -22.40 -6.15 3.71
CA ALA A 150 -21.62 -4.99 3.29
C ALA A 150 -20.22 -5.37 2.75
N LEU A 151 -19.81 -6.65 2.84
CA LEU A 151 -18.50 -7.11 2.36
C LEU A 151 -18.22 -6.79 0.89
N PRO A 152 -19.17 -7.01 -0.07
CA PRO A 152 -18.89 -6.68 -1.47
C PRO A 152 -18.62 -5.19 -1.68
N ASN A 153 -19.25 -4.32 -0.89
CA ASN A 153 -18.94 -2.90 -0.92
C ASN A 153 -17.59 -2.60 -0.25
N ALA A 154 -17.31 -3.22 0.89
CA ALA A 154 -16.05 -3.00 1.59
C ALA A 154 -14.85 -3.33 0.69
N TYR A 155 -14.85 -4.50 0.04
CA TYR A 155 -13.79 -4.87 -0.90
C TYR A 155 -13.75 -4.02 -2.17
N ALA A 156 -14.86 -3.38 -2.56
CA ALA A 156 -14.85 -2.46 -3.69
C ALA A 156 -14.23 -1.08 -3.36
N LEU A 157 -14.01 -0.80 -2.07
CA LEU A 157 -13.51 0.49 -1.59
C LEU A 157 -12.05 0.45 -1.11
N VAL A 158 -11.53 -0.74 -0.85
CA VAL A 158 -10.14 -1.00 -0.44
C VAL A 158 -9.38 -1.47 -1.67
#